data_AF-A0A5C6YQ58-F1
#
_entry.id   AF-A0A5C6YQ58-F1
#
_cell.length_a   1.000
_cell.length_b   1.000
_cell.length_c   1.000
_cell.angle_alpha   90.00
_cell.angle_beta   90.00
_cell.angle_gamma   90.00
#
_symmetry.space_group_name_H-M   'P 1'
#
loop_
_entity.id
_entity.type
_entity.pdbx_description
1 polymer ?
#
loop_
_entity_poly.entity_id
_entity_poly.type
_entity_poly.pdbx_seq_one_letter_code
_entity_poly.pdbx_strand_id
1 'polypeptide(L)'
;MGTVDKPQLLFYQKMGELFYSIAAADKIVRKEEYDALKNIVAEQWKNLDEYEDPFHTDAAYQIEVVFDWFDYEQLDANDCFESFADYNKEYPKLFTKERKQLIWKTANAIASSFSGKNKSEVIMLSKLKVLLKD
;
A
#
# COMPACT_ATOMS: atom_id res chain seq x y z
N MET A 1 6.64 -28.18 2.65
CA MET A 1 6.46 -27.48 1.36
C MET A 1 5.16 -26.69 1.49
N GLY A 2 5.26 -25.52 2.15
CA GLY A 2 4.09 -24.73 2.49
C GLY A 2 3.47 -24.18 1.22
N THR A 3 2.19 -24.44 1.02
CA THR A 3 1.43 -23.77 -0.03
C THR A 3 1.46 -22.29 0.29
N VAL A 4 2.23 -21.52 -0.48
CA VAL A 4 2.17 -20.06 -0.46
C VAL A 4 0.71 -19.71 -0.65
N ASP A 5 0.06 -19.22 0.39
CA ASP A 5 -1.34 -18.83 0.33
C ASP A 5 -1.42 -17.62 -0.59
N LYS A 6 -1.61 -17.86 -1.89
CA LYS A 6 -1.59 -16.84 -2.96
C LYS A 6 -2.39 -15.58 -2.61
N PRO A 7 -3.53 -15.64 -1.90
CA PRO A 7 -4.26 -14.43 -1.51
C PRO A 7 -3.49 -13.53 -0.52
N GLN A 8 -2.65 -14.07 0.36
CA GLN A 8 -1.96 -13.29 1.38
C GLN A 8 -0.70 -12.60 0.83
N LEU A 9 0.06 -13.27 -0.04
CA LEU A 9 1.14 -12.61 -0.77
C LEU A 9 0.59 -11.49 -1.67
N LEU A 10 -0.51 -11.77 -2.38
CA LEU A 10 -1.19 -10.79 -3.22
C LEU A 10 -1.69 -9.59 -2.41
N PHE A 11 -2.13 -9.79 -1.16
CA PHE A 11 -2.50 -8.70 -0.27
C PHE A 11 -1.35 -7.70 -0.08
N TYR A 12 -0.14 -8.17 0.23
CA TYR A 12 1.03 -7.29 0.41
C TYR A 12 1.41 -6.57 -0.89
N GLN A 13 1.34 -7.25 -2.03
CA GLN A 13 1.56 -6.62 -3.33
C GLN A 13 0.53 -5.52 -3.62
N LYS A 14 -0.75 -5.77 -3.29
CA LYS A 14 -1.83 -4.80 -3.43
C LYS A 14 -1.69 -3.60 -2.50
N MET A 15 -1.04 -3.76 -1.35
CA MET A 15 -0.68 -2.62 -0.49
C MET A 15 0.39 -1.74 -1.15
N GLY A 16 1.42 -2.36 -1.76
CA GLY A 16 2.44 -1.63 -2.51
C GLY A 16 1.84 -0.78 -3.65
N GLU A 17 0.95 -1.39 -4.43
CA GLU A 17 0.19 -0.73 -5.49
C GLU A 17 -0.67 0.45 -4.97
N LEU A 18 -1.40 0.25 -3.86
CA LEU A 18 -2.17 1.33 -3.23
C LEU A 18 -1.26 2.47 -2.77
N PHE A 19 -0.17 2.18 -2.07
CA PHE A 19 0.71 3.22 -1.54
C PHE A 19 1.40 3.98 -2.65
N TYR A 20 1.78 3.30 -3.73
CA TYR A 20 2.25 3.95 -4.95
C TYR A 20 1.20 4.89 -5.53
N SER A 21 -0.06 4.45 -5.66
CA SER A 21 -1.14 5.30 -6.20
C SER A 21 -1.35 6.60 -5.43
N ILE A 22 -1.04 6.60 -4.13
CA ILE A 22 -1.14 7.78 -3.28
C ILE A 22 0.06 8.70 -3.49
N ALA A 23 1.28 8.16 -3.46
CA ALA A 23 2.50 8.94 -3.67
C ALA A 23 2.56 9.53 -5.09
N ALA A 24 2.23 8.73 -6.10
CA ALA A 24 2.23 9.15 -7.50
C ALA A 24 0.96 9.91 -7.92
N ALA A 25 0.08 10.30 -7.00
CA ALA A 25 -1.19 10.96 -7.32
C ALA A 25 -0.99 12.30 -8.08
N ASP A 26 0.17 12.93 -7.94
CA ASP A 26 0.57 14.14 -8.65
C ASP A 26 1.61 13.90 -9.76
N LYS A 27 1.87 12.62 -10.08
CA LYS A 27 2.85 12.11 -11.04
C LYS A 27 4.32 12.23 -10.60
N ILE A 28 4.59 12.57 -9.35
CA ILE A 28 5.97 12.66 -8.84
C ILE A 28 6.04 12.02 -7.47
N VAL A 29 6.64 10.83 -7.40
CA VAL A 29 6.98 10.22 -6.11
C VAL A 29 8.18 10.93 -5.52
N ARG A 30 8.01 11.45 -4.29
CA ARG A 30 9.08 12.12 -3.55
C ARG A 30 9.84 11.14 -2.67
N LYS A 31 11.10 11.45 -2.43
CA LYS A 31 11.95 10.64 -1.55
C LYS A 31 11.35 10.52 -0.15
N GLU A 32 10.77 11.60 0.38
CA GLU A 32 10.15 11.65 1.70
C GLU A 32 8.91 10.74 1.81
N GLU A 33 8.14 10.61 0.74
CA GLU A 33 6.98 9.70 0.64
C GLU A 33 7.43 8.24 0.68
N TYR A 34 8.46 7.90 -0.09
CA TYR A 34 9.00 6.54 -0.10
C TYR A 34 9.75 6.18 1.20
N ASP A 35 10.51 7.12 1.77
CA ASP A 35 11.18 6.91 3.06
C ASP A 35 10.14 6.73 4.19
N ALA A 36 9.02 7.46 4.16
CA ALA A 36 7.91 7.25 5.10
C ALA A 36 7.28 5.86 4.97
N LEU A 37 7.10 5.36 3.74
CA LEU A 37 6.62 4.00 3.49
C LEU A 37 7.56 2.96 4.12
N LYS A 38 8.85 2.99 3.76
CA LYS A 38 9.85 2.02 4.25
C LYS A 38 9.93 1.97 5.78
N ASN A 39 9.89 3.13 6.44
CA ASN A 39 9.91 3.19 7.90
C ASN A 39 8.69 2.46 8.49
N ILE A 40 7.49 2.70 7.96
CA ILE A 40 6.28 2.05 8.47
C ILE A 40 6.26 0.56 8.14
N VAL A 41 6.77 0.16 6.97
CA VAL A 41 6.91 -1.27 6.62
C VAL A 41 7.81 -1.97 7.63
N ALA A 42 8.97 -1.37 7.91
CA ALA A 42 9.93 -1.93 8.86
C ALA A 42 9.45 -1.98 10.31
N GLU A 43 8.69 -0.98 10.76
CA GLU A 43 8.26 -0.88 12.16
C GLU A 43 6.93 -1.56 12.45
N GLN A 44 6.03 -1.66 11.47
CA GLN A 44 4.63 -2.03 11.72
C GLN A 44 4.12 -3.14 10.81
N TRP A 45 4.39 -3.09 9.51
CA TRP A 45 3.86 -4.13 8.60
C TRP A 45 4.45 -5.51 8.86
N LYS A 46 5.75 -5.58 9.19
CA LYS A 46 6.41 -6.84 9.60
C LYS A 46 5.86 -7.46 10.88
N ASN A 47 5.20 -6.64 11.71
CA ASN A 47 4.62 -7.09 12.98
C ASN A 47 3.12 -7.42 12.84
N LEU A 48 2.56 -7.33 11.63
CA LEU A 48 1.13 -7.55 11.38
C LEU A 48 0.77 -9.05 11.41
N ASP A 49 1.62 -9.89 10.82
CA ASP A 49 1.53 -11.35 10.87
C ASP A 49 2.91 -11.98 10.62
N GLU A 50 3.05 -13.28 10.91
CA GLU A 50 4.30 -14.04 10.68
C GLU A 50 4.36 -14.64 9.25
N TYR A 51 3.70 -14.02 8.27
CA TYR A 51 3.62 -14.57 6.91
C TYR A 51 4.90 -14.29 6.11
N GLU A 52 5.57 -15.36 5.70
CA GLU A 52 6.75 -15.32 4.84
C GLU A 52 6.38 -15.49 3.36
N ASP A 53 7.16 -14.86 2.49
CA ASP A 53 7.14 -15.05 1.05
C ASP A 53 7.81 -16.39 0.64
N PRO A 54 7.81 -16.76 -0.65
CA PRO A 54 8.41 -18.02 -1.12
C PRO A 54 9.92 -18.18 -0.83
N PHE A 55 10.61 -17.12 -0.41
CA PHE A 55 12.03 -17.08 -0.11
C PHE A 55 12.31 -17.01 1.40
N HIS A 56 11.31 -17.27 2.25
CA HIS A 56 11.42 -17.16 3.71
C HIS A 56 11.77 -15.76 4.21
N THR A 57 11.37 -14.75 3.43
CA THR A 57 11.46 -13.34 3.82
C THR A 57 10.09 -12.86 4.26
N ASP A 58 10.03 -11.97 5.25
CA ASP A 58 8.76 -11.36 5.66
C ASP A 58 8.03 -10.74 4.46
N ALA A 59 6.79 -11.16 4.21
CA ALA A 59 6.07 -10.74 3.02
C ALA A 59 5.71 -9.25 3.02
N ALA A 60 5.80 -8.56 4.16
CA ALA A 60 5.62 -7.12 4.24
C ALA A 60 6.61 -6.36 3.33
N TYR A 61 7.80 -6.91 3.07
CA TYR A 61 8.75 -6.30 2.14
C TYR A 61 8.26 -6.28 0.69
N GLN A 62 7.28 -7.13 0.32
CA GLN A 62 6.67 -7.09 -1.02
C GLN A 62 5.96 -5.76 -1.28
N ILE A 63 5.57 -5.03 -0.21
CA ILE A 63 5.03 -3.68 -0.32
C ILE A 63 6.07 -2.74 -0.96
N GLU A 64 7.30 -2.76 -0.45
CA GLU A 64 8.41 -1.92 -0.94
C GLU A 64 8.80 -2.33 -2.37
N VAL A 65 8.90 -3.64 -2.63
CA VAL A 65 9.27 -4.18 -3.95
C VAL A 65 8.27 -3.76 -5.03
N VAL A 66 6.97 -3.91 -4.76
CA VAL A 66 5.93 -3.53 -5.74
C VAL A 66 5.88 -2.02 -5.92
N PHE A 67 6.01 -1.25 -4.83
CA PHE A 67 6.05 0.21 -4.91
C PHE A 67 7.20 0.68 -5.81
N ASP A 68 8.41 0.18 -5.60
CA ASP A 68 9.59 0.55 -6.40
C ASP A 68 9.43 0.16 -7.87
N TRP A 69 8.87 -1.03 -8.13
CA TRP A 69 8.59 -1.46 -9.49
C TRP A 69 7.59 -0.53 -10.20
N PHE A 70 6.54 -0.12 -9.50
CA PHE A 70 5.47 0.73 -10.06
C PHE A 70 5.99 2.15 -10.32
N ASP A 71 6.85 2.67 -9.45
CA ASP A 71 7.53 3.94 -9.67
C ASP A 71 8.53 3.84 -10.82
N TYR A 72 9.31 2.77 -10.92
CA TYR A 72 10.21 2.56 -12.05
C TYR A 72 9.47 2.54 -13.40
N GLU A 73 8.34 1.84 -13.46
CA GLU A 73 7.50 1.74 -14.66
C GLU A 73 6.60 2.98 -14.89
N GLN A 74 6.54 3.90 -13.92
CA GLN A 74 5.72 5.12 -13.97
C GLN A 74 4.25 4.82 -14.31
N LEU A 75 3.67 3.84 -13.62
CA LEU A 75 2.28 3.42 -13.85
C LEU A 75 1.27 4.52 -13.51
N ASP A 76 0.08 4.47 -14.12
CA ASP A 76 -0.96 5.46 -13.81
C ASP A 76 -1.52 5.24 -12.41
N ALA A 77 -1.42 6.28 -11.57
CA ALA A 77 -1.85 6.23 -10.19
C ALA A 77 -3.35 5.93 -10.03
N ASN A 78 -4.22 6.38 -10.95
CA ASN A 78 -5.64 6.05 -10.85
C ASN A 78 -5.91 4.59 -11.19
N ASP A 79 -5.27 4.07 -12.23
CA ASP A 79 -5.39 2.65 -12.60
C ASP A 79 -4.92 1.74 -11.45
N CYS A 80 -3.80 2.09 -10.80
CA CYS A 80 -3.32 1.40 -9.61
C CYS A 80 -4.33 1.45 -8.45
N PHE A 81 -4.94 2.61 -8.20
CA PHE A 81 -5.94 2.76 -7.15
C PHE A 81 -7.19 1.94 -7.44
N GLU A 82 -7.69 1.95 -8.68
CA GLU A 82 -8.87 1.20 -9.11
C GLU A 82 -8.64 -0.31 -8.99
N SER A 83 -7.48 -0.79 -9.42
CA SER A 83 -7.03 -2.17 -9.27
C SER A 83 -6.97 -2.62 -7.80
N PHE A 84 -6.50 -1.76 -6.88
CA PHE A 84 -6.62 -2.01 -5.45
C PHE A 84 -8.07 -2.03 -4.96
N ALA A 85 -8.89 -1.08 -5.42
CA ALA A 85 -10.28 -0.97 -5.00
C ALA A 85 -11.11 -2.20 -5.39
N ASP A 86 -10.86 -2.77 -6.56
CA ASP A 86 -11.51 -4.00 -7.01
C ASP A 86 -11.04 -5.21 -6.18
N TYR A 87 -9.74 -5.31 -5.90
CA TYR A 87 -9.22 -6.33 -4.97
C TYR A 87 -9.85 -6.23 -3.57
N ASN A 88 -10.03 -5.01 -3.05
CA ASN A 88 -10.67 -4.79 -1.76
C ASN A 88 -12.11 -5.31 -1.71
N LYS A 89 -12.88 -5.10 -2.78
CA LYS A 89 -14.25 -5.59 -2.93
C LYS A 89 -14.33 -7.10 -3.13
N GLU A 90 -13.35 -7.68 -3.82
CA GLU A 90 -13.29 -9.12 -4.11
C GLU A 90 -12.91 -9.93 -2.85
N TYR A 91 -12.04 -9.40 -1.99
CA TYR A 91 -11.52 -10.08 -0.79
C TYR A 91 -11.80 -9.33 0.53
N PRO A 92 -13.06 -8.97 0.85
CA PRO A 92 -13.38 -8.11 2.00
C PRO A 92 -12.94 -8.72 3.35
N LYS A 93 -12.89 -10.06 3.44
CA LYS A 93 -12.46 -10.80 4.65
C LYS A 93 -11.00 -10.55 5.01
N LEU A 94 -10.14 -10.17 4.04
CA LEU A 94 -8.74 -9.87 4.30
C LEU A 94 -8.53 -8.50 4.95
N PHE A 95 -9.55 -7.63 4.92
CA PHE A 95 -9.47 -6.26 5.43
C PHE A 95 -10.08 -6.16 6.84
N THR A 96 -9.40 -6.78 7.80
CA THR A 96 -9.75 -6.68 9.22
C THR A 96 -9.65 -5.22 9.71
N LYS A 97 -10.26 -4.93 10.87
CA LYS A 97 -10.18 -3.60 11.48
C LYS A 97 -8.74 -3.10 11.66
N GLU A 98 -7.85 -3.99 12.10
CA GLU A 98 -6.43 -3.70 12.28
C GLU A 98 -5.73 -3.38 10.94
N ARG A 99 -5.95 -4.22 9.93
CA ARG A 99 -5.40 -3.98 8.58
C ARG A 99 -5.90 -2.67 8.00
N LYS A 100 -7.20 -2.38 8.08
CA LYS A 100 -7.77 -1.10 7.62
C LYS A 100 -7.15 0.10 8.34
N GLN A 101 -6.88 -0.01 9.64
CA GLN A 101 -6.22 1.05 10.41
C GLN A 101 -4.77 1.24 9.96
N LEU A 102 -4.02 0.16 9.76
CA LEU A 102 -2.64 0.23 9.29
C LEU A 102 -2.55 0.80 7.86
N ILE A 103 -3.42 0.34 6.95
CA ILE A 103 -3.56 0.87 5.59
C ILE A 103 -3.77 2.39 5.64
N TRP A 104 -4.76 2.85 6.42
CA TRP A 104 -5.07 4.26 6.55
C TRP A 104 -3.89 5.05 7.12
N LYS A 105 -3.23 4.51 8.15
CA LYS A 105 -2.06 5.16 8.78
C LYS A 105 -0.92 5.32 7.79
N THR A 106 -0.59 4.28 7.04
CA THR A 106 0.48 4.31 6.03
C THR A 106 0.15 5.27 4.90
N ALA A 107 -1.04 5.16 4.32
CA ALA A 107 -1.54 6.08 3.30
C ALA A 107 -1.44 7.55 3.73
N ASN A 108 -1.93 7.86 4.94
CA ASN A 108 -1.91 9.22 5.46
C ASN A 108 -0.50 9.72 5.75
N ALA A 109 0.41 8.84 6.18
CA ALA A 109 1.80 9.20 6.43
C ALA A 109 2.55 9.53 5.14
N ILE A 110 2.33 8.77 4.07
CA ILE A 110 2.89 9.03 2.73
C ILE A 110 2.43 10.41 2.24
N ALA A 111 1.12 10.64 2.17
CA ALA A 111 0.56 11.93 1.72
C ALA A 111 0.84 13.12 2.65
N SER A 112 1.39 12.89 3.85
CA SER A 112 1.76 13.95 4.79
C SER A 112 3.27 14.10 4.99
N SER A 113 4.09 13.26 4.34
CA SER A 113 5.55 13.30 4.50
C SER A 113 6.15 14.53 3.81
N PHE A 114 5.49 15.03 2.76
CA PHE A 114 5.88 16.25 2.07
C PHE A 114 5.07 17.46 2.55
N SER A 115 5.78 18.54 2.88
CA SER A 115 5.22 19.77 3.46
C SER A 115 4.31 20.55 2.51
N GLY A 116 4.42 20.30 1.19
CA GLY A 116 3.51 20.80 0.19
C GLY A 116 2.31 19.87 0.03
N LYS A 117 1.30 19.98 0.91
CA LYS A 117 0.07 19.18 0.80
C LYS A 117 -0.47 19.19 -0.63
N ASN A 118 -0.36 18.07 -1.33
CA ASN A 118 -0.86 17.97 -2.68
C ASN A 118 -2.37 17.74 -2.69
N LYS A 119 -3.10 18.53 -3.48
CA LYS A 119 -4.56 18.36 -3.62
C LYS A 119 -4.91 16.96 -4.15
N SER A 120 -4.10 16.40 -5.04
CA SER A 120 -4.31 15.07 -5.62
C SER A 120 -4.18 13.96 -4.58
N GLU A 121 -3.16 14.02 -3.72
CA GLU A 121 -2.99 13.08 -2.59
C GLU A 121 -4.17 13.15 -1.62
N VAL A 122 -4.64 14.36 -1.28
CA VAL A 122 -5.82 14.53 -0.42
C VAL A 122 -7.09 13.93 -1.04
N ILE A 123 -7.25 14.03 -2.36
CA ILE A 123 -8.35 13.40 -3.08
C ILE A 123 -8.22 11.87 -3.02
N MET A 124 -7.03 11.32 -3.24
CA MET A 124 -6.79 9.87 -3.12
C MET A 124 -7.06 9.35 -1.69
N LEU A 125 -6.61 10.06 -0.67
CA LEU A 125 -6.95 9.73 0.73
C LEU A 125 -8.45 9.78 0.97
N SER A 126 -9.16 10.75 0.39
CA SER A 126 -10.61 10.84 0.55
C SER A 126 -11.32 9.65 -0.09
N LYS A 127 -10.89 9.20 -1.28
CA LYS A 127 -11.38 7.98 -1.93
C LYS A 127 -11.09 6.74 -1.07
N LEU A 128 -9.87 6.59 -0.58
CA LEU A 128 -9.48 5.48 0.29
C LEU A 128 -10.33 5.43 1.57
N LYS A 129 -10.61 6.59 2.17
CA LYS A 129 -11.41 6.67 3.40
C LYS A 129 -12.84 6.17 3.18
N VAL A 130 -13.42 6.43 2.01
CA VAL A 130 -14.74 5.91 1.65
C VAL A 130 -14.66 4.40 1.45
N LEU A 131 -13.67 3.92 0.69
CA LEU A 131 -13.48 2.50 0.41
C LEU A 131 -13.28 1.64 1.67
N LEU A 132 -12.57 2.14 2.68
CA LEU A 132 -12.31 1.39 3.92
C LEU A 132 -13.45 1.46 4.96
N LYS A 133 -14.42 2.37 4.79
CA LYS A 133 -15.55 2.56 5.72
C LYS A 133 -16.60 1.45 5.60
N ASP A 134 -16.68 0.80 4.45
CA ASP A 134 -17.51 -0.38 4.19
C ASP A 134 -16.74 -1.66 4.57
#